data_AF-A0A914IXT8-F1
#
_entry.id   AF-A0A914IXT8-F1
#
_cell.length_a   1.000
_cell.length_b   1.000
_cell.length_c   1.000
_cell.angle_alpha   90.00
_cell.angle_beta   90.00
_cell.angle_gamma   90.00
#
_symmetry.space_group_name_H-M   'P 1'
#
loop_
_entity.id
_entity.type
_entity.pdbx_description
1 polymer ?
#
loop_
_entity_poly.entity_id
_entity_poly.type
_entity_poly.pdbx_seq_one_letter_code
_entity_poly.pdbx_strand_id
1 'polypeptide(L)' 'MVLDLDMSSLYSIKGIAILDQDGNRILAKYFDKDVFPSEKEQSTFEKSLFQKTHKAN' A
#
# COMPACT_ATOMS: atom_id res chain seq x y z
N MET A 1 -14.91 26.10 -7.55
CA MET A 1 -14.83 24.77 -8.17
C MET A 1 -14.67 23.77 -7.04
N VAL A 2 -15.78 23.18 -6.62
CA VAL A 2 -15.75 22.00 -5.76
C VAL A 2 -15.50 20.85 -6.72
N LEU A 3 -14.39 20.14 -6.56
CA LEU A 3 -14.19 18.88 -7.25
C LEU A 3 -15.15 17.89 -6.61
N ASP A 4 -16.34 17.76 -7.19
CA ASP A 4 -17.26 16.65 -6.90
C ASP A 4 -16.66 15.36 -7.46
N LEU A 5 -15.61 14.89 -6.78
CA LEU A 5 -15.14 13.53 -6.89
C LEU A 5 -16.11 12.69 -6.06
N ASP A 6 -16.90 11.87 -6.73
CA ASP A 6 -17.64 10.79 -6.11
C ASP A 6 -16.69 10.01 -5.17
N MET A 7 -16.86 10.22 -3.86
CA MET A 7 -16.00 9.64 -2.84
C MET A 7 -16.04 8.10 -2.85
N SER A 8 -16.98 7.48 -3.55
CA SER A 8 -17.08 6.03 -3.65
C SER A 8 -16.01 5.41 -4.57
N SER A 9 -15.54 6.13 -5.60
CA SER A 9 -14.49 5.62 -6.50
C SER A 9 -13.07 5.74 -5.94
N LEU A 10 -12.88 6.54 -4.88
CA LEU A 10 -11.58 6.77 -4.24
C LEU A 10 -11.09 5.58 -3.39
N TYR A 11 -11.92 4.58 -3.14
CA TYR A 11 -11.56 3.39 -2.34
C TYR A 11 -11.05 2.18 -3.15
N SER A 12 -10.86 2.31 -4.47
CA SER A 12 -10.36 1.19 -5.29
C SER A 12 -8.93 0.78 -4.92
N ILE A 13 -8.14 1.71 -4.36
CA ILE A 13 -6.76 1.45 -3.94
C ILE A 13 -6.73 1.33 -2.41
N LYS A 14 -6.42 0.12 -1.91
CA LYS A 14 -6.31 -0.14 -0.47
C LYS A 14 -5.01 0.42 0.15
N GLY A 15 -3.94 0.51 -0.64
CA GLY A 15 -2.68 1.10 -0.24
C GLY A 15 -1.69 1.23 -1.39
N ILE A 16 -0.71 2.11 -1.22
CA ILE A 16 0.41 2.35 -2.13
C ILE A 16 1.70 2.22 -1.32
N ALA A 17 2.66 1.45 -1.82
CA ALA A 17 3.98 1.31 -1.20
C ALA A 17 5.09 1.39 -2.26
N ILE A 18 6.18 2.06 -1.90
CA ILE A 18 7.42 2.13 -2.67
C ILE A 18 8.50 1.49 -1.80
N LEU A 19 9.08 0.40 -2.31
CA LEU A 19 10.14 -0.35 -1.65
C LEU A 19 11.45 -0.19 -2.44
N ASP A 20 12.57 -0.23 -1.74
CA ASP A 20 13.89 -0.32 -2.36
C ASP A 20 14.17 -1.74 -2.90
N GLN A 21 15.37 -1.94 -3.47
CA GLN A 21 15.80 -3.22 -4.02
C GLN A 21 15.94 -4.34 -2.97
N ASP A 22 16.07 -3.99 -1.69
CA ASP A 22 16.21 -4.94 -0.58
C ASP A 22 14.86 -5.21 0.12
N GLY A 23 13.79 -4.55 -0.34
CA GLY A 23 12.44 -4.70 0.18
C GLY A 23 12.12 -3.80 1.38
N ASN A 24 12.97 -2.81 1.67
CA ASN A 24 12.71 -1.84 2.73
C ASN A 24 11.79 -0.72 2.22
N ARG A 25 10.90 -0.26 3.10
CA ARG A 25 9.96 0.82 2.79
C ARG A 25 10.67 2.15 2.64
N ILE A 26 10.54 2.77 1.47
CA ILE A 26 10.89 4.19 1.25
C ILE A 26 9.68 5.07 1.59
N LEU A 27 8.50 4.69 1.09
CA LEU A 27 7.25 5.39 1.33
C LEU A 27 6.09 4.40 1.32
N ALA A 28 5.11 4.59 2.22
CA ALA A 28 3.85 3.88 2.12
C ALA A 28 2.69 4.76 2.59
N LYS A 29 1.53 4.57 1.96
CA LYS A 29 0.27 5.16 2.37
C LYS A 29 -0.85 4.15 2.22
N TYR A 30 -1.52 3.85 3.33
CA TYR A 30 -2.62 2.91 3.38
C TYR A 30 -3.93 3.65 3.65
N PHE A 31 -4.95 3.32 2.89
CA PHE A 31 -6.26 4.00 2.92
C PHE A 31 -7.33 3.15 3.59
N ASP A 32 -7.13 1.83 3.59
CA ASP A 32 -8.03 0.85 4.18
C ASP A 32 -7.54 0.45 5.59
N LYS A 33 -8.18 1.00 6.62
CA LYS A 33 -7.82 0.76 8.03
C LYS A 33 -8.22 -0.64 8.52
N ASP A 34 -9.20 -1.27 7.89
CA ASP A 34 -9.64 -2.62 8.28
C ASP A 34 -8.63 -3.66 7.79
N VAL A 35 -8.03 -3.42 6.62
CA VAL A 35 -6.97 -4.29 6.05
C VAL A 35 -5.59 -3.98 6.63
N PHE A 36 -5.29 -2.72 6.91
CA PHE A 36 -3.97 -2.26 7.37
C PHE A 36 -4.03 -1.50 8.71
N PRO A 37 -4.48 -2.15 9.79
CA PRO A 37 -4.80 -1.48 11.05
C PRO A 37 -3.58 -0.94 11.81
N SER A 38 -2.40 -1.53 11.66
CA SER A 38 -1.16 -1.03 12.28
C SER A 38 0.06 -1.15 11.36
N GLU A 39 1.14 -0.48 11.76
CA GLU A 39 2.43 -0.55 11.06
C GLU A 39 2.97 -1.98 10.94
N LYS A 40 2.63 -2.84 11.90
CA LYS A 40 3.04 -4.25 11.90
C LYS A 40 2.41 -5.01 10.73
N GLU A 41 1.08 -4.92 10.55
CA GLU A 41 0.39 -5.60 9.45
C GLU A 41 0.83 -5.02 8.09
N GLN A 42 1.06 -3.71 8.02
CA GLN A 42 1.60 -3.07 6.83
C GLN A 42 2.99 -3.61 6.47
N SER A 43 3.90 -3.72 7.44
CA SER A 43 5.25 -4.27 7.21
C SER A 43 5.20 -5.76 6.84
N THR A 44 4.31 -6.54 7.45
CA THR A 44 4.10 -7.95 7.08
C THR A 44 3.60 -8.07 5.64
N PHE A 45 2.67 -7.22 5.21
CA PHE A 45 2.20 -7.15 3.84
C PHE A 45 3.33 -6.80 2.87
N GLU A 46 4.13 -5.78 3.15
CA GLU A 46 5.25 -5.36 2.30
C GLU A 46 6.30 -6.46 2.13
N LYS A 47 6.67 -7.15 3.22
CA LYS A 47 7.58 -8.29 3.15
C LYS A 47 7.01 -9.40 2.26
N SER A 48 5.72 -9.70 2.38
CA SER A 48 5.06 -10.70 1.53
C SER A 48 4.98 -10.27 0.07
N LEU A 49 4.69 -8.99 -0.18
CA LEU A 49 4.64 -8.41 -1.51
C LEU A 49 6.01 -8.53 -2.19
N PHE A 50 7.07 -8.06 -1.52
CA PHE A 50 8.44 -8.12 -2.03
C PHE A 50 8.89 -9.56 -2.33
N GLN A 51 8.65 -10.50 -1.40
CA GLN A 51 8.99 -11.91 -1.61
C GLN A 51 8.33 -12.52 -2.87
N LYS A 52 7.12 -12.06 -3.20
CA LYS A 52 6.35 -12.56 -4.35
C LYS A 52 6.73 -11.89 -5.67
N THR A 53 7.23 -10.66 -5.66
CA THR A 53 7.42 -9.86 -6.88
C THR A 53 8.88 -9.56 -7.22
N HIS A 54 9.80 -9.59 -6.25
CA HIS A 54 11.19 -9.21 -6.46
C HIS A 54 11.91 -10.04 -7.55
N LYS A 55 11.55 -11.31 -7.72
CA LYS A 55 12.16 -12.19 -8.73
C LYS A 55 11.59 -12.03 -10.14
N ALA A 56 10.51 -11.27 -10.29
CA ALA A 56 9.81 -11.09 -11.56
C ALA A 56 10.31 -9.87 -12.36
N ASN A 57 11.16 -9.04 -11.74
CA ASN A 57 11.76 -7.83 -12.31
C ASN A 57 13.29 -7.99 -12.38
#